data_AF-A0A7V3WF39-F1
#
_entry.id   AF-A0A7V3WF39-F1
#
_cell.length_a   1.000
_cell.length_b   1.000
_cell.length_c   1.000
_cell.angle_alpha   90.00
_cell.angle_beta   90.00
_cell.angle_gamma   90.00
#
_symmetry.space_group_name_H-M   'P 1'
#
loop_
_entity.id
_entity.type
_entity.pdbx_description
1 polymer ?
#
loop_
_entity_poly.entity_id
_entity_poly.type
_entity_poly.pdbx_seq_one_letter_code
_entity_poly.pdbx_strand_id
1 'polypeptide(L)' 'MPQFIRARYTGQVFVPEEPVDIREGELGILVFTPLHTSSAVSDEQEGALRRLMSTGVEGTNIPIDALRREHLYEE' A
#
# COMPACT_ATOMS: atom_id res chain seq x y z
N MET A 1 -17.91 25.72 4.22
CA MET A 1 -17.13 24.59 4.76
C MET A 1 -17.36 23.39 3.86
N PRO A 2 -16.35 22.57 3.53
CA PRO A 2 -16.55 21.37 2.74
C PRO A 2 -17.47 20.39 3.51
N GLN A 3 -18.45 19.83 2.82
CA GLN A 3 -19.36 18.83 3.37
C GLN A 3 -18.89 17.44 2.93
N PHE A 4 -18.77 16.52 3.88
CA PHE A 4 -18.34 15.15 3.62
C PHE A 4 -19.55 14.21 3.70
N ILE A 5 -19.61 13.27 2.76
CA ILE A 5 -20.62 12.21 2.74
C ILE A 5 -19.95 10.85 2.85
N ARG A 6 -20.65 9.86 3.40
CA ARG A 6 -20.18 8.48 3.42
C ARG A 6 -20.66 7.77 2.15
N ALA A 7 -19.76 7.07 1.50
CA ALA A 7 -20.06 6.28 0.32
C ALA A 7 -19.27 4.96 0.34
N ARG A 8 -19.86 3.91 -0.22
CA ARG A 8 -19.24 2.60 -0.41
C ARG A 8 -18.73 2.47 -1.84
N TYR A 9 -17.49 2.00 -2.01
CA TYR A 9 -16.97 1.63 -3.31
C TYR A 9 -17.40 0.20 -3.67
N THR A 10 -18.06 0.02 -4.82
CA THR A 10 -18.57 -1.29 -5.28
C THR A 10 -17.65 -1.97 -6.30
N GLY A 11 -16.43 -1.46 -6.49
CA GLY A 11 -15.47 -1.97 -7.48
C GLY A 11 -15.47 -1.19 -8.80
N GLN A 12 -16.45 -0.32 -9.02
CA GLN A 12 -16.52 0.57 -10.18
C GLN A 12 -17.05 1.96 -9.85
N VAL A 13 -18.01 2.05 -8.92
CA VAL A 13 -18.66 3.33 -8.56
C VAL A 13 -18.70 3.51 -7.04
N PHE A 14 -18.76 4.77 -6.60
CA PHE A 14 -19.06 5.12 -5.22
C PHE A 14 -20.56 5.31 -5.05
N VAL A 15 -21.17 4.56 -4.14
CA VAL A 15 -22.59 4.65 -3.83
C VAL A 15 -22.75 5.30 -2.45
N PRO A 16 -23.40 6.47 -2.35
CA PRO A 16 -23.69 7.10 -1.06
C PRO A 16 -24.45 6.16 -0.11
N GLU A 17 -24.12 6.17 1.18
CA GLU A 17 -24.86 5.40 2.19
C GLU A 17 -26.24 6.01 2.47
N GLU A 18 -26.39 7.32 2.28
CA GLU A 18 -27.65 8.06 2.35
C GLU A 18 -27.91 8.78 1.01
N PRO A 19 -29.18 8.99 0.59
CA PRO A 19 -29.48 9.77 -0.60
C PRO A 19 -28.95 11.20 -0.48
N VAL A 20 -28.24 11.67 -1.51
CA VAL A 20 -27.72 13.04 -1.57
C VAL A 20 -28.09 13.63 -2.93
N ASP A 21 -28.62 14.85 -2.92
CA ASP A 21 -28.86 15.63 -4.13
C ASP A 21 -27.63 16.47 -4.44
N ILE A 22 -26.93 16.13 -5.52
CA ILE A 22 -25.66 16.76 -5.91
C ILE A 22 -25.67 16.92 -7.42
N ARG A 23 -25.23 18.07 -7.92
CA ARG A 23 -25.11 18.28 -9.37
C ARG A 23 -23.90 17.53 -9.92
N GLU A 24 -24.01 17.09 -11.16
CA GLU A 24 -22.88 16.49 -11.86
C GLU A 24 -21.68 17.45 -11.88
N GLY A 25 -20.49 16.92 -11.57
CA GLY A 25 -19.23 17.67 -11.57
C GLY A 25 -18.87 18.39 -10.26
N GLU A 26 -19.74 18.40 -9.25
CA GLU A 26 -19.47 19.07 -7.96
C GLU A 26 -18.80 18.15 -6.90
N LEU A 27 -18.51 16.89 -7.25
CA LEU A 27 -17.92 15.89 -6.35
C LEU A 27 -16.40 15.76 -6.50
N GLY A 28 -15.68 15.87 -5.38
CA GLY A 28 -14.27 15.51 -5.25
C GLY A 28 -14.10 14.32 -4.31
N ILE A 29 -13.18 13.41 -4.63
CA ILE A 29 -12.87 12.24 -3.79
C ILE A 29 -11.66 12.56 -2.92
N LEU A 30 -11.82 12.41 -1.60
CA LEU A 30 -10.72 12.48 -0.63
C LEU A 30 -10.51 11.08 -0.05
N VAL A 31 -9.36 10.48 -0.37
CA VAL A 31 -8.98 9.16 0.14
C VAL A 31 -8.18 9.35 1.43
N PHE A 32 -8.73 8.91 2.54
CA PHE A 32 -8.01 8.82 3.80
C PHE A 32 -7.34 7.46 3.88
N THR A 33 -6.06 7.39 3.52
CA THR A 33 -5.24 6.23 3.89
C THR A 33 -5.03 6.29 5.40
N PRO A 34 -5.40 5.26 6.16
CA PRO A 34 -4.98 5.19 7.55
C PRO A 34 -3.45 5.26 7.54
N LEU A 35 -2.90 6.28 8.19
CA LEU A 35 -1.53 6.21 8.66
C LEU A 35 -1.50 5.00 9.57
N HIS A 36 -1.05 3.86 9.04
CA HIS A 36 -0.50 2.82 9.87
C HIS A 36 0.67 3.50 10.59
N THR A 37 0.40 4.09 11.75
CA THR A 37 1.45 4.35 12.73
C THR A 37 2.09 2.99 12.88
N SER A 38 3.32 2.86 12.37
CA SER A 38 4.00 1.58 12.27
C SER A 38 3.75 0.82 13.56
N SER A 39 3.20 -0.39 13.45
CA SER A 39 3.32 -1.39 14.51
C SER A 39 4.69 -1.18 15.12
N ALA A 40 4.76 -0.86 16.42
CA ALA A 40 6.00 -0.53 17.10
C ALA A 40 7.07 -1.54 16.68
N VAL A 41 7.95 -1.12 15.77
CA VAL A 41 9.00 -1.97 15.25
C VAL A 41 9.89 -2.16 16.47
N SER A 42 10.05 -3.40 16.92
CA SER A 42 10.90 -3.63 18.09
C SER A 42 12.31 -3.13 17.76
N ASP A 43 13.05 -2.65 18.76
CA ASP A 43 14.44 -2.21 18.57
C ASP A 43 15.29 -3.31 17.87
N GLU A 44 14.92 -4.57 18.05
CA GLU A 44 15.52 -5.71 17.39
C GLU A 44 15.23 -5.76 15.87
N GLN A 45 13.99 -5.50 15.45
CA GLN A 45 13.60 -5.45 14.04
C GLN A 45 14.25 -4.25 13.33
N GLU A 46 14.28 -3.09 13.97
CA GLU A 46 14.96 -1.90 13.48
C GLU A 46 16.48 -2.13 13.38
N GLY A 47 17.07 -2.79 14.39
CA GLY A 47 18.48 -3.16 14.39
C GLY A 47 18.84 -4.22 13.34
N ALA A 48 17.93 -5.13 13.01
CA ALA A 48 18.11 -6.09 11.92
C ALA A 48 18.04 -5.40 10.55
N LEU A 49 17.06 -4.51 10.34
CA LEU A 49 16.93 -3.74 9.09
C LEU A 49 18.14 -2.83 8.87
N ARG A 50 18.59 -2.09 9.89
CA ARG A 50 19.81 -1.27 9.79
C ARG A 50 21.03 -2.09 9.45
N ARG A 51 21.19 -3.28 10.05
CA ARG A 51 22.28 -4.20 9.69
C ARG A 51 22.19 -4.59 8.22
N LEU A 52 21.02 -5.02 7.76
CA LEU A 52 20.78 -5.45 6.38
C LEU A 52 21.03 -4.33 5.35
N MET A 53 20.61 -3.10 5.66
CA MET A 53 20.90 -1.91 4.84
C MET A 53 22.36 -1.48 4.91
N SER A 54 23.01 -1.60 6.06
CA SER A 54 24.43 -1.26 6.25
C SER A 54 25.38 -2.27 5.61
N THR A 55 24.95 -3.52 5.47
CA THR A 55 25.61 -4.55 4.66
C THR A 55 25.08 -4.55 3.23
N GLY A 56 24.41 -3.47 2.82
CA GLY A 56 23.65 -3.37 1.58
C GLY A 56 24.38 -4.05 0.45
N VAL A 57 23.77 -5.09 -0.10
CA VAL A 57 24.25 -5.64 -1.36
C VAL A 57 23.81 -4.68 -2.44
N GLU A 58 24.56 -3.58 -2.59
CA GLU A 58 24.49 -2.74 -3.77
C GLU A 58 24.81 -3.62 -4.97
N GLY A 59 23.81 -3.89 -5.79
CA GLY A 59 23.99 -4.59 -7.06
C GLY A 59 23.56 -6.06 -7.12
N THR A 60 22.85 -6.62 -6.13
CA THR A 60 22.15 -7.90 -6.40
C THR A 60 20.92 -7.65 -7.24
N ASN A 61 21.13 -7.43 -8.53
CA ASN A 61 20.11 -7.64 -9.54
C ASN A 61 19.88 -9.15 -9.61
N ILE A 62 19.05 -9.71 -8.73
CA ILE A 62 18.66 -11.12 -8.82
C ILE A 62 17.93 -11.22 -10.16
N PRO A 63 18.50 -11.89 -11.17
CA PRO A 63 17.83 -12.00 -12.46
C PRO A 63 16.47 -12.67 -12.22
N ILE A 64 15.42 -12.17 -12.87
CA ILE A 64 14.07 -12.69 -12.68
C ILE A 64 14.03 -14.22 -12.89
N ASP A 65 14.88 -14.73 -13.78
CA ASP A 65 15.03 -16.15 -14.09
C ASP A 65 15.57 -16.98 -12.90
N ALA A 66 16.38 -16.38 -12.03
CA ALA A 66 16.88 -17.04 -10.80
C ALA A 66 15.79 -17.18 -9.71
N LEU A 67 14.67 -16.45 -9.84
CA LEU A 67 13.51 -16.57 -8.95
C LEU A 67 12.45 -17.54 -9.46
N ARG A 68 12.61 -18.07 -10.69
CA ARG A 68 11.64 -19.00 -11.27
C ARG A 68 11.83 -20.38 -10.64
N ARG A 69 10.74 -20.94 -10.13
CA ARG A 69 10.69 -22.26 -9.46
C ARG A 69 11.21 -23.42 -10.32
N GLU A 70 11.26 -23.22 -11.63
CA GLU A 70 11.75 -24.20 -12.60
C GLU A 70 13.24 -24.52 -12.46
N HIS A 71 14.07 -23.61 -11.92
CA HIS A 71 15.53 -23.82 -11.78
C HIS A 71 15.99 -24.00 -10.32
N LEU A 72 15.06 -24.11 -9.37
CA LEU A 72 15.39 -24.14 -7.93
C LEU A 72 16.12 -25.43 -7.48
N TYR A 73 16.16 -26.45 -8.34
CA TYR A 73 16.68 -27.79 -8.05
C TYR A 73 17.72 -28.27 -9.07
N GLU A 74 18.24 -27.38 -9.92
CA GLU A 74 19.35 -27.72 -10.82
C GLU A 74 20.68 -27.45 -10.11
N GLU A 75 21.53 -28.48 -10.01
CA GLU A 75 22.83 -28.49 -9.31
C GLU A 75 23.93 -27.72 -10.06
#